data_AF-A0A9J6EGB4-F1
#
_entry.id   AF-A0A9J6EGB4-F1
#
_cell.length_a   1.000
_cell.length_b   1.000
_cell.length_c   1.000
_cell.angle_alpha   90.00
_cell.angle_beta   90.00
_cell.angle_gamma   90.00
#
_symmetry.space_group_name_H-M   'P 1'
#
loop_
_entity.id
_entity.type
_entity.pdbx_description
1 polymer ?
#
loop_
_entity_poly.entity_id
_entity_poly.type
_entity_poly.pdbx_seq_one_letter_code
_entity_poly.pdbx_strand_id
1 'polypeptide(L)'
;MHTKFLALKCENAEHEVRSLQYIAGQLQPQVICGDQVSSLIDEWNMLKCNGDRGTLHLEGRVDVYWTKVLCLKTTNGELKYPLLSKIIKALLCLPHGNADAERGFSENKNLLDGRNTLSIASINGMTQLRRHSTPTC
;
A
#
# COMPACT_ATOMS: atom_id res chain seq x y z
N MET A 1 6.52 -6.82 -7.30
CA MET A 1 5.64 -7.98 -7.62
C MET A 1 4.28 -7.96 -6.88
N HIS A 2 3.74 -6.81 -6.47
CA HIS A 2 2.49 -6.77 -5.66
C HIS A 2 1.27 -6.18 -6.39
N THR A 3 1.46 -5.55 -7.55
CA THR A 3 0.38 -4.90 -8.31
C THR A 3 -0.50 -5.88 -9.10
N LYS A 4 -0.04 -7.12 -9.32
CA LYS A 4 -0.85 -8.17 -9.97
C LYS A 4 -2.09 -8.56 -9.16
N PHE A 5 -2.12 -8.30 -7.85
CA PHE A 5 -3.31 -8.50 -7.02
C PHE A 5 -4.41 -7.46 -7.26
N LEU A 6 -4.02 -6.25 -7.67
CA LEU A 6 -4.94 -5.15 -7.90
C LEU A 6 -5.55 -5.22 -9.31
N ALA A 7 -4.84 -5.85 -10.24
CA ALA A 7 -5.34 -6.23 -11.56
C ALA A 7 -6.16 -7.53 -11.44
N LEU A 8 -7.39 -7.41 -10.95
CA LEU A 8 -8.33 -8.53 -10.78
C LEU A 8 -8.67 -9.20 -12.12
N LYS A 9 -7.91 -10.22 -12.52
CA LYS A 9 -8.41 -11.28 -13.39
C LYS A 9 -9.11 -12.33 -12.53
N CYS A 10 -10.42 -12.39 -12.72
CA CYS A 10 -11.34 -13.33 -12.06
C CYS A 10 -11.13 -14.73 -12.63
N GLU A 11 -10.17 -15.51 -12.10
CA GLU A 11 -10.02 -16.92 -12.51
C GLU A 11 -9.98 -17.94 -11.37
N ASN A 12 -9.93 -17.57 -10.08
CA ASN A 12 -10.20 -18.53 -8.99
C ASN A 12 -10.43 -17.86 -7.62
N ALA A 13 -11.68 -17.88 -7.11
CA ALA A 13 -12.05 -17.27 -5.82
C ALA A 13 -11.26 -17.83 -4.62
N GLU A 14 -10.87 -19.11 -4.66
CA GLU A 14 -10.08 -19.76 -3.60
C GLU A 14 -8.63 -19.24 -3.55
N HIS A 15 -8.05 -18.88 -4.70
CA HIS A 15 -6.69 -18.35 -4.77
C HIS A 15 -6.63 -16.91 -4.24
N GLU A 16 -7.68 -16.12 -4.45
CA GLU A 16 -7.78 -14.76 -3.90
C GLU A 16 -7.78 -14.78 -2.36
N VAL A 17 -8.62 -15.64 -1.77
CA VAL A 17 -8.74 -15.77 -0.31
C VAL A 17 -7.42 -16.24 0.31
N ARG A 18 -6.78 -17.26 -0.27
CA ARG A 18 -5.47 -17.76 0.20
C ARG A 18 -4.40 -16.67 0.15
N SER A 19 -4.46 -15.82 -0.86
CA SER A 19 -3.46 -14.76 -1.03
C SER A 19 -3.70 -13.58 -0.12
N LEU A 20 -4.97 -13.24 0.15
CA LEU A 20 -5.33 -12.27 1.19
C LEU A 20 -4.90 -12.77 2.58
N GLN A 21 -5.11 -14.05 2.89
CA GLN A 21 -4.62 -14.67 4.12
C GLN A 21 -3.09 -14.60 4.22
N TYR A 22 -2.39 -14.91 3.13
CA TYR A 22 -0.94 -14.80 3.07
C TYR A 22 -0.46 -13.36 3.35
N ILE A 23 -1.03 -12.37 2.66
CA ILE A 23 -0.69 -10.95 2.84
C ILE A 23 -1.02 -10.48 4.26
N ALA A 24 -2.19 -10.86 4.80
CA ALA A 24 -2.57 -10.53 6.17
C ALA A 24 -1.58 -11.13 7.18
N GLY A 25 -1.09 -12.35 6.94
CA GLY A 25 -0.03 -12.97 7.73
C GLY A 25 1.32 -12.26 7.63
N GLN A 26 1.68 -11.70 6.47
CA GLN A 26 2.92 -10.91 6.31
C GLN A 26 2.84 -9.53 6.98
N LEU A 27 1.65 -8.96 7.13
CA LEU A 27 1.43 -7.64 7.74
C LEU A 27 1.14 -7.69 9.25
N GLN A 28 1.10 -8.89 9.83
CA GLN A 28 0.97 -9.11 11.26
C GLN A 28 2.29 -8.85 12.01
N PRO A 29 2.23 -8.37 13.26
CA PRO A 29 1.07 -7.82 13.99
C PRO A 29 0.85 -6.32 13.74
N GLN A 30 1.64 -5.68 12.88
CA GLN A 30 1.72 -4.21 12.78
C GLN A 30 0.45 -3.58 12.20
N VAL A 31 -0.26 -4.28 11.30
CA VAL A 31 -1.44 -3.72 10.61
C VAL A 31 -2.75 -4.38 11.05
N ILE A 32 -2.73 -5.68 11.34
CA ILE A 32 -3.91 -6.51 11.65
C ILE A 32 -3.55 -7.59 12.67
N CYS A 33 -4.51 -7.97 13.53
CA CYS A 33 -4.41 -9.12 14.43
C CYS A 33 -4.92 -10.41 13.79
N GLY A 34 -4.40 -11.57 14.25
CA GLY A 34 -4.77 -12.90 13.75
C GLY A 34 -6.26 -13.20 13.77
N ASP A 35 -6.99 -12.71 14.76
CA ASP A 35 -8.44 -12.91 14.90
C ASP A 35 -9.25 -12.16 13.83
N GLN A 36 -8.71 -11.09 13.26
CA GLN A 36 -9.41 -10.20 12.32
C GLN A 36 -9.31 -10.69 10.86
N VAL A 37 -8.55 -11.75 10.59
CA VAL A 37 -8.36 -12.28 9.23
C VAL A 37 -9.67 -12.83 8.65
N SER A 38 -10.51 -13.46 9.47
CA SER A 38 -11.82 -13.94 9.04
C SER A 38 -12.74 -12.79 8.66
N SER A 39 -12.83 -11.76 9.52
CA SER A 39 -13.63 -10.57 9.26
C SER A 39 -13.17 -9.78 8.03
N LEU A 40 -11.86 -9.77 7.74
CA LEU A 40 -11.32 -9.21 6.51
C LEU A 40 -11.83 -9.95 5.26
N ILE A 41 -11.86 -11.28 5.31
CA ILE A 41 -12.34 -12.09 4.18
C ILE A 41 -13.83 -11.82 3.96
N ASP A 42 -14.60 -11.65 5.02
CA ASP A 42 -16.01 -11.27 4.94
C ASP A 42 -16.19 -9.89 4.29
N GLU A 43 -15.40 -8.89 4.68
CA GLU A 43 -15.39 -7.56 4.04
C GLU A 43 -15.05 -7.66 2.53
N TRP A 44 -14.06 -8.48 2.18
CA TRP A 44 -13.69 -8.71 0.77
C TRP A 44 -14.82 -9.34 -0.04
N ASN A 45 -15.50 -10.34 0.53
CA ASN A 45 -16.62 -10.99 -0.12
C ASN A 45 -17.83 -10.04 -0.24
N MET A 46 -18.10 -9.22 0.77
CA MET A 46 -19.15 -8.19 0.69
C MET A 46 -18.88 -7.17 -0.41
N LEU A 47 -17.64 -6.71 -0.58
CA LEU A 47 -17.26 -5.82 -1.68
C LEU A 47 -17.54 -6.45 -3.05
N LYS A 48 -17.32 -7.77 -3.19
CA LYS A 48 -17.61 -8.51 -4.42
C LYS A 48 -19.11 -8.65 -4.67
N CYS A 49 -19.88 -9.05 -3.66
CA CYS A 49 -21.32 -9.32 -3.78
C CYS A 49 -22.15 -8.05 -4.01
N ASN A 50 -21.76 -6.92 -3.40
CA ASN A 50 -22.54 -5.68 -3.52
C ASN A 50 -22.47 -5.01 -4.90
N GLY A 51 -21.65 -5.52 -5.83
CA GLY A 51 -21.54 -4.93 -7.16
C GLY A 51 -20.94 -3.51 -7.16
N ASP A 52 -20.37 -3.04 -6.05
CA ASP A 52 -19.63 -1.77 -5.96
C ASP A 52 -18.41 -1.74 -6.92
N ARG A 53 -18.03 -2.91 -7.46
CA ARG A 53 -17.06 -3.05 -8.57
C ARG A 53 -17.59 -2.53 -9.92
N GLY A 54 -18.90 -2.52 -10.12
CA GLY A 54 -19.56 -2.11 -11.37
C GLY A 54 -19.88 -0.62 -11.44
N THR A 55 -20.13 0.03 -10.32
CA THR A 55 -20.35 1.50 -10.22
C THR A 55 -19.03 2.29 -10.21
N LEU A 56 -17.93 1.66 -9.81
CA LEU A 56 -16.59 2.25 -9.82
C LEU A 56 -15.82 1.76 -11.03
N HIS A 57 -15.95 2.49 -12.14
CA HIS A 57 -15.19 2.20 -13.36
C HIS A 57 -13.69 2.08 -13.06
N LEU A 58 -13.09 0.98 -13.49
CA LEU A 58 -11.64 0.69 -13.35
C LEU A 58 -10.77 1.53 -14.30
N GLU A 59 -11.32 2.55 -14.96
CA GLU A 59 -10.52 3.55 -15.67
C GLU A 59 -9.96 4.56 -14.68
N GLY A 60 -8.71 4.35 -14.31
CA GLY A 60 -7.97 5.31 -13.52
C GLY A 60 -6.76 4.71 -12.83
N ARG A 61 -6.02 5.57 -12.13
CA ARG A 61 -4.96 5.10 -11.26
C ARG A 61 -5.53 4.29 -10.09
N VAL A 62 -4.81 3.25 -9.68
CA VAL A 62 -5.23 2.30 -8.65
C VAL A 62 -5.51 2.97 -7.30
N ASP A 63 -4.77 4.02 -6.96
CA ASP A 63 -4.98 4.84 -5.76
C ASP A 63 -6.34 5.53 -5.76
N VAL A 64 -6.78 6.06 -6.92
CA VAL A 64 -8.07 6.75 -7.05
C VAL A 64 -9.23 5.78 -6.88
N TYR A 65 -9.13 4.58 -7.47
CA TYR A 65 -10.13 3.53 -7.31
C TYR A 65 -10.29 3.16 -5.83
N TRP A 66 -9.17 2.80 -5.18
CA TRP A 66 -9.22 2.40 -3.78
C TRP A 66 -9.63 3.54 -2.87
N THR A 67 -9.23 4.78 -3.14
CA THR A 67 -9.71 5.94 -2.36
C THR A 67 -11.23 6.02 -2.35
N LYS A 68 -11.89 5.80 -3.48
CA LYS A 68 -13.37 5.79 -3.54
C LYS A 68 -13.97 4.66 -2.72
N VAL A 69 -13.46 3.43 -2.88
CA VAL A 69 -13.92 2.24 -2.11
C VAL A 69 -13.72 2.46 -0.61
N LEU A 70 -12.56 3.00 -0.22
CA LEU A 70 -12.17 3.20 1.16
C LEU A 70 -12.86 4.41 1.82
N CYS A 71 -13.49 5.28 1.04
CA CYS A 71 -14.32 6.39 1.54
C CYS A 71 -15.80 6.01 1.68
N LEU A 72 -16.22 4.80 1.27
CA LEU A 72 -17.59 4.34 1.44
C LEU A 72 -17.93 4.25 2.94
N LYS A 73 -19.06 4.84 3.30
CA LYS A 73 -19.58 4.86 4.66
C LYS A 73 -20.90 4.11 4.76
N THR A 74 -21.15 3.53 5.93
CA THR A 74 -22.45 2.99 6.31
C THR A 74 -23.43 4.13 6.58
N THR A 75 -24.72 3.81 6.74
CA THR A 75 -25.76 4.77 7.14
C THR A 75 -25.44 5.49 8.46
N ASN A 76 -24.59 4.88 9.30
CA ASN A 76 -24.16 5.41 10.59
C ASN A 76 -22.92 6.31 10.47
N GLY A 77 -22.39 6.54 9.26
CA GLY A 77 -21.21 7.38 9.02
C GLY A 77 -19.87 6.69 9.26
N GLU A 78 -19.86 5.43 9.66
CA GLU A 78 -18.64 4.63 9.85
C GLU A 78 -18.13 4.07 8.51
N LEU A 79 -16.84 3.74 8.45
CA LEU A 79 -16.27 3.11 7.26
C LEU A 79 -16.93 1.77 6.97
N LYS A 80 -17.34 1.56 5.71
CA LYS A 80 -18.00 0.33 5.27
C LYS A 80 -17.05 -0.88 5.30
N TYR A 81 -15.76 -0.64 5.07
CA TYR A 81 -14.71 -1.68 5.01
C TYR A 81 -13.47 -1.26 5.83
N PRO A 82 -13.54 -1.26 7.17
CA PRO A 82 -12.48 -0.75 8.03
C PRO A 82 -11.19 -1.60 7.97
N LEU A 83 -11.29 -2.93 7.95
CA LEU A 83 -10.11 -3.80 7.91
C LEU A 83 -9.47 -3.80 6.53
N LEU A 84 -10.29 -3.85 5.48
CA LEU A 84 -9.82 -3.75 4.10
C LEU A 84 -9.11 -2.41 3.85
N SER A 85 -9.61 -1.31 4.44
CA SER A 85 -8.97 0.01 4.36
C SER A 85 -7.55 0.01 4.90
N LYS A 86 -7.30 -0.66 6.04
CA LYS A 86 -5.97 -0.74 6.63
C LYS A 86 -4.99 -1.49 5.73
N ILE A 87 -5.39 -2.66 5.22
CA ILE A 87 -4.52 -3.48 4.37
C ILE A 87 -4.22 -2.77 3.05
N ILE A 88 -5.26 -2.27 2.38
CA ILE A 88 -5.08 -1.65 1.06
C ILE A 88 -4.21 -0.41 1.17
N LYS A 89 -4.38 0.42 2.21
CA LYS A 89 -3.47 1.57 2.45
C LYS A 89 -2.04 1.11 2.68
N ALA A 90 -1.83 0.09 3.52
CA ALA A 90 -0.49 -0.46 3.75
C ALA A 90 0.15 -0.95 2.45
N LEU A 91 -0.61 -1.67 1.61
CA LEU A 91 -0.15 -2.15 0.30
C LEU A 91 0.17 -1.01 -0.68
N LEU A 92 -0.64 0.05 -0.70
CA LEU A 92 -0.40 1.21 -1.56
C LEU A 92 0.79 2.05 -1.11
N CYS A 93 1.15 2.00 0.18
CA CYS A 93 2.34 2.65 0.71
C CYS A 93 3.63 1.84 0.44
N LEU A 94 3.54 0.61 -0.06
CA LEU A 94 4.73 -0.17 -0.43
C LEU A 94 5.30 0.35 -1.76
N PRO A 95 6.57 0.79 -1.79
CA PRO A 95 7.18 1.26 -3.03
C PRO A 95 7.20 0.12 -4.06
N HIS A 96 6.84 0.45 -5.31
CA HIS A 96 6.73 -0.54 -6.39
C HIS A 96 8.08 -1.17 -6.81
N GLY A 97 9.19 -0.67 -6.28
CA GLY A 97 10.55 -1.19 -6.42
C GLY A 97 11.55 -0.31 -5.66
N ASN A 98 12.83 -0.67 -5.72
CA ASN A 98 13.90 0.08 -5.03
C ASN A 98 14.36 1.34 -5.77
N ALA A 99 13.74 1.70 -6.90
CA ALA A 99 14.21 2.78 -7.78
C ALA A 99 14.36 4.12 -7.05
N ASP A 100 13.44 4.49 -6.15
CA ASP A 100 13.54 5.73 -5.36
C ASP A 100 14.70 5.67 -4.35
N ALA A 101 14.95 4.50 -3.75
CA ALA A 101 16.09 4.30 -2.87
C ALA A 101 17.42 4.33 -3.64
N GLU A 102 17.47 3.66 -4.80
CA GLU A 102 18.63 3.63 -5.71
C GLU A 102 18.95 5.02 -6.27
N ARG A 103 17.92 5.82 -6.59
CA ARG A 103 18.08 7.22 -6.96
C ARG A 103 18.74 8.02 -5.84
N GLY A 104 18.25 7.86 -4.60
CA GLY A 104 18.86 8.49 -3.43
C GLY A 104 20.33 8.05 -3.20
N PHE A 105 20.66 6.80 -3.46
CA PHE A 105 22.05 6.31 -3.40
C PHE A 105 22.93 6.90 -4.52
N SER A 106 22.41 6.99 -5.74
CA SER A 106 23.13 7.58 -6.88
C SER A 106 23.41 9.07 -6.66
N GLU A 107 22.43 9.82 -6.15
CA GLU A 107 22.60 11.24 -5.80
C GLU A 107 23.64 11.43 -4.69
N ASN A 108 23.71 10.51 -3.73
CA ASN A 108 24.67 10.54 -2.64
C ASN A 108 26.05 9.98 -3.03
N LYS A 109 26.20 9.32 -4.18
CA LYS A 109 27.48 8.77 -4.64
C LYS A 109 28.56 9.84 -4.77
N ASN A 110 28.19 11.04 -5.23
CA ASN A 110 29.11 12.17 -5.38
C ASN A 110 29.63 12.71 -4.03
N LEU A 111 28.96 12.41 -2.91
CA LEU A 111 29.40 12.76 -1.55
C LEU A 111 30.40 11.74 -0.96
N LEU A 112 30.58 10.62 -1.66
CA LEU A 112 31.49 9.53 -1.27
C LEU A 112 32.75 9.49 -2.16
N ASP A 113 32.64 9.87 -3.44
CA ASP A 113 33.72 9.75 -4.45
C ASP A 113 34.59 11.03 -4.64
N GLY A 114 34.75 11.90 -3.62
CA GLY A 114 35.49 13.18 -3.78
C GLY A 114 36.24 13.69 -2.54
N ARG A 115 36.83 14.89 -2.65
CA ARG A 115 37.60 15.59 -1.58
C ARG A 115 36.75 16.04 -0.38
N ASN A 116 35.42 15.91 -0.49
CA ASN A 116 34.40 16.32 0.48
C ASN A 116 33.66 15.10 1.03
N THR A 117 34.38 14.10 1.53
CA THR A 117 33.76 12.92 2.15
C THR A 117 33.03 13.33 3.43
N LEU A 118 31.72 13.08 3.45
CA LEU A 118 30.92 13.25 4.65
C LEU A 118 30.84 11.94 5.42
N SER A 119 30.79 12.03 6.75
CA SER A 119 30.53 10.85 7.57
C SER A 119 29.15 10.26 7.23
N ILE A 120 28.99 8.95 7.40
CA ILE A 120 27.71 8.25 7.18
C ILE A 120 26.59 8.89 8.01
N ALA A 121 26.89 9.33 9.23
CA ALA A 121 25.92 10.02 10.09
C ALA A 121 25.46 11.35 9.48
N SER A 122 26.37 12.14 8.92
CA SER A 122 26.06 13.40 8.23
C SER A 122 25.22 13.17 6.98
N ILE A 123 25.54 12.14 6.18
CA ILE A 123 24.80 11.76 4.98
C ILE A 123 23.37 11.31 5.35
N ASN A 124 23.22 10.49 6.39
CA ASN A 124 21.92 10.05 6.88
C ASN A 124 21.08 11.22 7.38
N GLY A 125 21.68 12.12 8.18
CA GLY A 125 21.01 13.33 8.66
C GLY A 125 20.56 14.25 7.52
N MET A 126 21.43 14.52 6.54
CA MET A 126 21.08 15.31 5.36
C MET A 126 19.97 14.65 4.53
N THR A 127 20.02 13.33 4.36
CA THR A 127 19.00 12.60 3.58
C THR A 127 17.64 12.65 4.28
N GLN A 128 17.60 12.51 5.60
CA GLN A 128 16.37 12.67 6.40
C GLN A 128 15.82 14.09 6.29
N LEU A 129 16.66 15.11 6.54
CA LEU A 129 16.27 16.51 6.41
C LEU A 129 15.73 16.83 5.01
N ARG A 130 16.41 16.38 3.96
CA ARG A 130 16.00 16.59 2.56
C ARG A 130 14.61 16.01 2.29
N ARG A 131 14.34 14.78 2.74
CA ARG A 131 13.03 14.11 2.61
C ARG A 131 11.91 14.86 3.32
N HIS A 132 12.19 15.50 4.45
CA HIS A 132 11.21 16.31 5.18
C HIS A 132 11.01 17.72 4.59
N SER A 133 11.99 18.24 3.84
CA SER A 133 11.94 19.57 3.22
C SER A 133 11.41 19.60 1.79
N THR A 134 11.33 18.45 1.09
CA THR A 134 10.65 18.37 -0.20
C THR A 134 9.13 18.40 0.02
N PRO A 135 8.39 19.40 -0.48
CA PRO A 135 6.94 19.33 -0.49
C PRO A 135 6.53 18.11 -1.30
N THR A 136 5.76 17.22 -0.68
CA THR A 136 5.10 16.09 -1.34
C THR A 136 4.23 16.63 -2.48
N CYS A 137 4.63 16.37 -3.73
CA CYS A 137 3.78 16.51 -4.90
C CYS A 137 2.91 15.26 -5.10
#